data_AF-A0A5K1DML8-F1
#
_entry.id   AF-A0A5K1DML8-F1
#
_cell.length_a   1.000
_cell.length_b   1.000
_cell.length_c   1.000
_cell.angle_alpha   90.00
_cell.angle_beta   90.00
_cell.angle_gamma   90.00
#
_symmetry.space_group_name_H-M   'P 1'
#
loop_
_entity.id
_entity.type
_entity.pdbx_description
1 polymer ?
#
loop_
_entity_poly.entity_id
_entity_poly.type
_entity_poly.pdbx_seq_one_letter_code
_entity_poly.pdbx_strand_id
1 'polypeptide(L)' 'IKAGLGGRVRLIISGAAPLRGDIEEFLRVTSCAFVAQGY' A
#
# COMPACT_ATOMS: atom_id res chain seq x y z
N ILE A 1 9.81 -4.73 1.01
CA ILE A 1 8.87 -4.07 1.95
C ILE A 1 8.05 -5.08 2.74
N LYS A 2 7.47 -6.11 2.11
CA LYS A 2 6.67 -7.15 2.79
C LYS A 2 7.28 -7.70 4.10
N ALA A 3 8.55 -8.10 4.09
CA ALA A 3 9.24 -8.57 5.30
C ALA A 3 9.50 -7.46 6.34
N GLY A 4 9.85 -6.24 5.89
CA GLY A 4 10.02 -5.07 6.76
C GLY A 4 8.71 -4.58 7.40
N LEU A 5 7.57 -4.91 6.79
CA LEU A 5 6.22 -4.66 7.33
C LEU A 5 5.67 -5.87 8.13
N GLY A 6 6.52 -6.85 8.48
CA GLY A 6 6.11 -8.01 9.29
C GLY A 6 5.45 -9.15 8.51
N GLY A 7 5.48 -9.12 7.18
CA GLY A 7 5.13 -10.25 6.30
C GLY A 7 3.64 -10.58 6.17
N ARG A 8 2.79 -9.96 6.99
CA ARG A 8 1.36 -10.28 7.11
C ARG A 8 0.42 -9.13 6.73
N VAL A 9 0.96 -8.02 6.22
CA VAL A 9 0.13 -6.91 5.74
C VAL A 9 -0.66 -7.35 4.51
N ARG A 10 -1.98 -7.18 4.57
CA ARG A 10 -2.92 -7.53 3.49
C ARG A 10 -3.74 -6.35 2.99
N LEU A 11 -3.80 -5.28 3.78
CA LEU A 11 -4.52 -4.05 3.48
C LEU A 11 -3.70 -2.84 3.94
N ILE A 12 -3.61 -1.86 3.06
CA ILE A 12 -2.96 -0.57 3.26
C ILE A 12 -4.00 0.49 2.91
N ILE A 13 -4.36 1.34 3.86
CA ILE A 13 -5.31 2.44 3.65
C ILE A 13 -4.54 3.76 3.74
N SER A 14 -4.63 4.58 2.70
CA SER A 14 -4.00 5.90 2.66
C SER A 14 -5.05 6.98 2.45
N GLY A 15 -5.21 7.89 3.42
CA GLY A 15 -6.16 9.01 3.30
C GLY A 15 -5.71 10.34 3.90
N ALA A 16 -4.46 10.45 4.32
CA ALA A 16 -3.92 11.73 4.79
C ALA A 16 -3.46 12.64 3.64
N ALA A 17 -3.19 12.07 2.46
CA ALA A 17 -2.74 12.79 1.27
C ALA A 17 -3.06 11.98 0.00
N PRO A 18 -3.29 12.66 -1.15
CA PRO A 18 -3.44 11.97 -2.44
C PRO A 18 -2.15 11.24 -2.78
N LEU A 19 -2.25 9.92 -2.98
CA LEU A 19 -1.11 9.13 -3.44
C LEU A 19 -1.11 9.16 -4.96
N ARG A 20 0.09 9.34 -5.54
CA ARG A 20 0.27 9.23 -6.99
C ARG A 20 0.10 7.76 -7.39
N GLY A 21 -0.58 7.48 -8.49
CA GLY A 21 -0.88 6.11 -8.95
C GLY A 21 0.34 5.19 -9.00
N ASP A 22 1.49 5.72 -9.45
CA ASP A 22 2.77 4.98 -9.50
C ASP A 22 3.19 4.42 -8.12
N ILE A 23 2.95 5.17 -7.04
CA ILE A 23 3.27 4.75 -5.66
C ILE A 23 2.26 3.70 -5.18
N GLU A 24 1.00 3.84 -5.55
CA GLU A 24 -0.06 2.89 -5.20
C GLU A 24 0.20 1.51 -5.83
N GLU A 25 0.58 1.50 -7.11
CA GLU A 25 0.96 0.30 -7.84
C GLU A 25 2.23 -0.33 -7.27
N PHE A 26 3.26 0.48 -6.99
CA PHE A 26 4.49 0.01 -6.35
C PHE A 26 4.19 -0.67 -5.01
N LEU A 27 3.40 -0.05 -4.14
CA LEU A 27 3.02 -0.63 -2.86
C LEU A 27 2.24 -1.93 -3.05
N ARG A 28 1.27 -1.96 -3.97
CA ARG A 28 0.46 -3.16 -4.24
C ARG A 28 1.32 -4.34 -4.70
N VAL A 29 2.25 -4.12 -5.63
CA VAL A 29 3.14 -5.17 -6.16
C VAL A 29 4.13 -5.65 -5.10
N THR A 30 4.80 -4.72 -4.41
CA THR A 30 5.89 -5.06 -3.48
C THR A 30 5.44 -5.58 -2.11
N SER A 31 4.20 -5.29 -1.72
CA SER A 31 3.60 -5.78 -0.47
C SER A 31 2.62 -6.95 -0.68
N CYS A 32 2.18 -7.21 -1.92
CA CYS A 32 1.10 -8.15 -2.25
C CYS A 32 -0.17 -7.89 -1.41
N ALA A 33 -0.46 -6.62 -1.14
CA ALA A 33 -1.56 -6.18 -0.31
C ALA A 33 -2.49 -5.26 -1.12
N PHE A 34 -3.75 -5.18 -0.74
CA PHE A 34 -4.66 -4.19 -1.28
C PHE A 34 -4.27 -2.82 -0.77
N VAL A 35 -4.09 -1.86 -1.67
CA VAL A 35 -3.92 -0.45 -1.34
C VAL A 35 -5.23 0.24 -1.70
N ALA A 36 -5.82 0.94 -0.72
CA ALA A 36 -7.04 1.70 -0.89
C ALA A 36 -6.80 3.16 -0.48
N GLN A 37 -7.20 4.08 -1.33
CA GLN A 37 -7.21 5.50 -1.02
C GLN A 37 -8.51 5.85 -0.30
N GLY A 38 -8.42 6.36 0.94
CA GLY A 38 -9.54 6.99 1.62
C GLY A 38 -9.51 8.48 1.30
N TYR A 39 -10.56 9.01 0.69
CA TYR A 39 -10.74 10.46 0.55
C TYR A 39 -11.57 10.99 1.72
#